data_AF-A0A9N9IZX9-F1
#
_entry.id   AF-A0A9N9IZX9-F1
#
_cell.length_a   1.000
_cell.length_b   1.000
_cell.length_c   1.000
_cell.angle_alpha   90.00
_cell.angle_beta   90.00
_cell.angle_gamma   90.00
#
_symmetry.space_group_name_H-M   'P 1'
#
loop_
_entity.id
_entity.type
_entity.pdbx_description
1 polymer ?
#
loop_
_entity_poly.entity_id
_entity_poly.type
_entity_poly.pdbx_seq_one_letter_code
_entity_poly.pdbx_strand_id
1 'polypeptide(L)'
;MGHDIESGEEIQEAIKTWQTWPDEGEDAECIFARSLLGLGAWKKYTPEQIMKITKEHVFRKPEPMLSEHTTPTKSWTMPTPHKDVNESYIKSQEDTM
;
A
#
# COMPACT_ATOMS: atom_id res chain seq x y z
N MET A 1 14.14 13.45 4.15
CA MET A 1 14.16 13.26 2.68
C MET A 1 12.72 12.94 2.28
N GLY A 2 12.01 13.93 1.73
CA GLY A 2 10.74 13.67 1.07
C GLY A 2 11.04 13.07 -0.29
N HIS A 3 10.30 12.04 -0.69
CA HIS A 3 10.25 11.65 -2.09
C HIS A 3 9.27 12.63 -2.73
N ASP A 4 9.80 13.58 -3.50
CA ASP A 4 8.97 14.48 -4.26
C ASP A 4 8.29 13.65 -5.36
N ILE A 5 6.95 13.64 -5.37
CA ILE A 5 6.18 12.93 -6.39
C ILE A 5 6.26 13.77 -7.66
N GLU A 6 7.14 13.39 -8.57
CA GLU A 6 7.46 14.17 -9.78
C GLU A 6 6.44 13.94 -10.91
N SER A 7 5.65 12.87 -10.84
CA SER A 7 4.70 12.49 -11.90
C SER A 7 3.48 11.73 -11.38
N GLY A 8 2.35 11.89 -12.07
CA GLY A 8 1.13 11.12 -11.81
C GLY A 8 1.31 9.61 -12.01
N GLU A 9 2.33 9.18 -12.75
CA GLU A 9 2.70 7.76 -12.92
C GLU A 9 3.17 7.13 -11.60
N GLU A 10 3.84 7.90 -10.75
CA GLU A 10 4.33 7.43 -9.44
C GLU A 10 3.18 7.15 -8.46
N ILE A 11 2.08 7.92 -8.58
CA ILE A 11 0.84 7.69 -7.84
C ILE A 11 0.14 6.43 -8.35
N GLN A 12 0.14 6.20 -9.67
CA GLN A 12 -0.46 4.99 -10.26
C GLN A 12 0.30 3.73 -9.84
N GLU A 13 1.63 3.75 -9.87
CA GLU A 13 2.45 2.65 -9.38
C GLU A 13 2.29 2.45 -7.87
N ALA A 14 2.23 3.53 -7.09
CA ALA A 14 1.90 3.43 -5.68
C ALA A 14 0.53 2.75 -5.49
N ILE A 15 -0.54 3.17 -6.17
CA ILE A 15 -1.87 2.56 -6.05
C ILE A 15 -1.83 1.06 -6.41
N LYS A 16 -1.15 0.67 -7.50
CA LYS A 16 -0.94 -0.75 -7.86
C LYS A 16 -0.27 -1.54 -6.75
N THR A 17 0.65 -0.94 -6.00
CA THR A 17 1.30 -1.63 -4.87
C THR A 17 0.35 -1.88 -3.69
N TRP A 18 -0.74 -1.12 -3.54
CA TRP A 18 -1.74 -1.33 -2.48
C TRP A 18 -2.85 -2.31 -2.88
N GLN A 19 -3.26 -2.31 -4.15
CA GLN A 19 -4.37 -3.12 -4.65
C GLN A 19 -4.08 -3.63 -6.06
N THR A 20 -4.45 -4.88 -6.30
CA THR A 20 -4.39 -5.48 -7.63
C THR A 20 -5.78 -5.98 -8.00
N TRP A 21 -6.28 -5.46 -9.10
CA TRP A 21 -7.48 -5.96 -9.76
C TRP A 21 -7.03 -7.02 -10.76
N PRO A 22 -7.45 -8.28 -10.63
CA PRO A 22 -7.25 -9.26 -11.68
C PRO A 22 -8.11 -8.88 -12.88
N ASP A 23 -7.48 -8.59 -14.01
CA ASP A 23 -8.22 -8.18 -15.21
C ASP A 23 -8.83 -9.39 -15.97
N GLU A 24 -8.30 -10.60 -15.76
CA GLU A 24 -8.77 -11.83 -16.42
C GLU A 24 -8.62 -13.08 -15.51
N GLY A 25 -9.50 -14.08 -15.69
CA GLY A 25 -9.44 -15.38 -15.00
C GLY A 25 -10.59 -15.65 -14.02
N GLU A 26 -10.52 -16.77 -13.28
CA GLU A 26 -11.53 -17.17 -12.28
C GLU A 26 -11.71 -16.12 -11.16
N ASP A 27 -10.69 -15.27 -10.98
CA ASP A 27 -10.64 -14.27 -9.92
C ASP A 27 -10.96 -12.85 -10.41
N ALA A 28 -11.33 -12.65 -11.67
CA ALA A 28 -11.50 -11.33 -12.30
C ALA A 28 -12.47 -10.37 -11.56
N GLU A 29 -13.38 -10.91 -10.75
CA GLU A 29 -14.34 -10.12 -9.96
C GLU A 29 -13.93 -9.95 -8.49
N CYS A 30 -12.76 -10.43 -8.09
CA CYS A 30 -12.26 -10.40 -6.73
C CYS A 30 -11.29 -9.24 -6.49
N ILE A 31 -11.28 -8.72 -5.27
CA ILE A 31 -10.32 -7.68 -4.84
C ILE A 31 -9.20 -8.35 -4.04
N PHE A 32 -7.95 -8.07 -4.40
CA PHE A 32 -6.80 -8.41 -3.57
C PHE A 32 -6.29 -7.16 -2.84
N ALA A 33 -6.28 -7.22 -1.50
CA ALA A 33 -5.80 -6.13 -0.67
C ALA A 33 -4.92 -6.63 0.49
N ARG A 34 -4.04 -5.75 0.97
CA ARG A 34 -3.18 -5.98 2.13
C ARG A 34 -3.18 -4.76 3.04
N SER A 35 -2.94 -4.97 4.34
CA SER A 35 -2.99 -3.89 5.33
C SER A 35 -1.80 -2.92 5.24
N LEU A 36 -0.64 -3.39 4.76
CA LEU A 36 0.57 -2.59 4.62
C LEU A 36 1.32 -2.96 3.34
N LEU A 37 1.94 -1.97 2.72
CA LEU A 37 2.85 -2.17 1.59
C LEU A 37 4.04 -3.02 2.01
N GLY A 38 4.33 -4.07 1.24
CA GLY A 38 5.45 -4.98 1.49
C GLY A 38 5.33 -5.86 2.73
N LEU A 39 4.25 -5.72 3.52
CA LEU A 39 4.08 -6.41 4.80
C LEU A 39 2.71 -7.06 4.91
N GLY A 40 2.71 -8.37 5.17
CA GLY A 40 1.50 -9.19 5.31
C GLY A 40 1.05 -9.86 4.01
N ALA A 41 0.27 -10.93 4.16
CA ALA A 41 -0.27 -11.69 3.03
C ALA A 41 -1.40 -10.92 2.34
N TRP A 42 -1.50 -11.09 1.02
CA TRP A 42 -2.65 -10.63 0.25
C TRP A 42 -3.91 -11.36 0.71
N LYS A 43 -4.96 -10.60 0.98
CA LYS A 43 -6.30 -11.13 1.23
C LYS A 43 -7.17 -10.94 0.00
N LYS A 44 -7.85 -12.02 -0.38
CA LYS A 44 -8.85 -12.04 -1.44
C LYS A 44 -10.22 -11.72 -0.86
N TYR A 45 -10.95 -10.84 -1.52
CA TYR A 45 -12.34 -10.52 -1.22
C TYR A 45 -13.19 -10.87 -2.43
N THR A 46 -14.11 -11.82 -2.25
CA THR A 46 -15.03 -12.24 -3.31
C THR A 46 -16.22 -11.28 -3.45
N PRO A 47 -16.91 -11.27 -4.60
CA PRO A 47 -18.13 -10.48 -4.78
C PRO A 47 -19.17 -10.70 -3.69
N GLU A 48 -19.35 -11.94 -3.23
CA GLU A 48 -20.30 -12.29 -2.16
C GLU A 48 -19.92 -11.62 -0.82
N GLN A 49 -18.63 -11.61 -0.48
CA GLN A 49 -18.13 -10.98 0.74
C GLN A 49 -18.30 -9.46 0.67
N ILE A 50 -18.00 -8.86 -0.48
CA ILE A 50 -18.18 -7.42 -0.72
C ILE A 50 -19.67 -7.07 -0.60
N MET A 51 -20.55 -7.85 -1.24
CA MET A 51 -21.99 -7.63 -1.21
C MET A 51 -22.56 -7.76 0.21
N LYS A 52 -22.04 -8.68 1.02
CA LYS A 52 -22.44 -8.82 2.43
C LYS A 52 -22.14 -7.53 3.21
N ILE A 53 -20.93 -6.97 3.04
CA ILE A 53 -20.52 -5.74 3.71
C ILE A 53 -21.40 -4.56 3.27
N THR A 54 -21.67 -4.43 1.97
CA THR A 54 -22.49 -3.34 1.42
C THR A 54 -23.96 -3.43 1.85
N LYS A 55 -24.48 -4.65 2.13
CA LYS A 55 -25.83 -4.84 2.67
C LYS A 55 -25.89 -4.56 4.18
N GLU A 56 -24.86 -4.95 4.93
CA GLU A 56 -24.79 -4.77 6.38
C GLU A 56 -24.42 -3.32 6.77
N HIS A 57 -23.72 -2.59 5.90
CA HIS A 57 -23.19 -1.27 6.20
C HIS A 57 -23.44 -0.25 5.09
N VAL A 58 -24.00 0.90 5.47
CA VAL A 58 -24.11 2.06 4.59
C VAL A 58 -22.87 2.92 4.77
N PHE A 59 -22.00 2.93 3.76
CA PHE A 59 -20.84 3.81 3.71
C PHE A 59 -21.30 5.27 3.62
N ARG A 60 -21.31 5.97 4.75
CA ARG A 60 -21.52 7.42 4.76
C ARG A 60 -20.20 8.12 4.49
N LYS A 61 -20.22 9.11 3.61
CA LYS A 61 -19.10 10.05 3.46
C LYS A 61 -18.85 10.70 4.82
N PRO A 62 -17.65 10.60 5.40
CA PRO A 62 -17.35 11.28 6.64
C PRO A 62 -17.43 12.79 6.40
N GLU A 63 -18.05 13.51 7.33
CA GLU A 63 -17.94 14.96 7.35
C GLU A 63 -16.51 15.32 7.79
N PRO A 64 -15.73 16.04 6.97
CA PRO A 64 -14.39 16.42 7.36
C PRO A 64 -14.48 17.35 8.57
N MET A 65 -13.89 16.93 9.68
CA MET A 65 -13.68 17.83 10.80
C MET A 65 -12.53 18.77 10.46
N LEU A 66 -12.78 20.07 10.52
CA LEU A 66 -11.72 21.07 10.41
C LEU A 66 -10.87 20.99 11.68
N SER A 67 -9.63 20.53 11.56
CA SER A 67 -8.63 20.64 12.62
C SER A 67 -7.87 21.95 12.44
N GLU A 68 -7.60 22.64 13.54
CA GLU A 68 -6.58 23.69 13.52
C GLU A 68 -5.20 23.07 13.39
N HIS A 69 -4.32 23.76 12.67
CA HIS A 69 -2.94 23.34 12.51
C HIS A 69 -2.22 23.42 13.87
N THR A 70 -1.54 22.34 14.26
CA THR A 70 -0.69 22.29 15.44
C THR A 70 0.74 21.97 15.07
N THR A 71 1.68 22.67 15.69
CA THR A 71 3.11 22.37 15.58
C THR A 71 3.48 21.24 16.54
N PRO A 72 4.06 20.13 16.06
CA PRO A 72 4.47 19.04 16.93
C PRO A 72 5.56 19.51 17.91
N THR A 73 5.37 19.25 19.20
CA THR A 73 6.41 19.53 20.22
C THR A 73 7.51 18.47 20.24
N LYS A 74 7.29 17.32 19.60
CA LYS A 74 8.22 16.19 19.55
C LYS A 74 8.54 15.84 18.11
N SER A 75 9.81 15.54 17.86
CA SER A 75 10.25 14.97 16.58
C SER A 75 9.66 13.57 16.40
N TRP A 76 9.08 13.28 15.24
CA TRP A 76 8.66 11.93 14.89
C TRP A 76 9.85 11.18 14.31
N THR A 77 10.41 10.23 15.06
CA THR A 77 11.45 9.33 14.56
C THR A 77 10.76 8.07 14.05
N MET A 78 10.68 7.92 12.73
CA MET A 78 10.16 6.70 12.11
C MET A 78 11.21 5.59 12.29
N PRO A 79 10.87 4.43 12.90
CA PRO A 79 11.82 3.34 13.01
C PRO A 79 12.16 2.83 11.62
N THR A 80 13.41 3.01 11.18
CA THR A 80 13.88 2.42 9.93
C THR A 80 13.86 0.90 10.08
N PRO A 81 13.17 0.16 9.20
CA PRO A 81 13.30 -1.28 9.17
C PRO A 81 14.77 -1.61 8.94
N HIS A 82 15.35 -2.46 9.80
CA HIS A 82 16.69 -2.99 9.59
C HIS A 82 16.69 -3.65 8.20
N LYS A 83 17.43 -3.04 7.27
CA LYS A 83 17.81 -3.73 6.04
C LYS A 83 18.82 -4.77 6.48
N ASP A 84 18.39 -6.01 6.69
CA ASP A 84 19.30 -7.14 6.61
C ASP A 84 19.80 -7.19 5.17
N VAL A 85 20.85 -6.42 4.89
CA VAL A 85 21.60 -6.50 3.65
C VAL A 85 22.20 -7.90 3.65
N ASN A 86 21.62 -8.80 2.86
CA ASN A 86 22.31 -10.01 2.47
C ASN A 86 23.46 -9.62 1.54
N GLU A 87 24.61 -9.26 2.13
CA GLU A 87 25.86 -8.89 1.45
C GLU A 87 26.33 -9.94 0.43
N SER A 88 25.73 -11.14 0.39
CA SER A 88 26.02 -12.18 -0.58
C SER A 88 25.44 -11.97 -1.98
N TYR A 89 24.51 -11.04 -2.21
CA TYR A 89 23.93 -10.82 -3.55
C TYR A 89 24.64 -9.71 -4.35
N ILE A 90 25.25 -8.72 -3.69
CA ILE A 90 25.85 -7.56 -4.38
C ILE A 90 27.23 -7.89 -4.98
N LYS A 91 28.01 -8.80 -4.38
CA LYS A 91 29.33 -9.19 -4.95
C LYS A 91 29.25 -10.00 -6.25
N SER A 92 28.10 -10.57 -6.58
CA SER A 92 27.95 -11.40 -7.79
C SER A 92 27.79 -10.57 -9.07
N GLN A 93 27.61 -9.25 -8.98
CA GLN A 93 27.42 -8.38 -10.14
C GLN A 93 28.61 -7.45 -10.47
N GLU A 94 29.66 -7.43 -9.64
CA GLU A 94 30.88 -6.65 -9.93
C GLU A 94 31.98 -7.46 -10.65
N ASP A 95 31.87 -8.80 -10.70
CA ASP A 95 32.81 -9.68 -11.43
C ASP A 95 32.41 -9.95 -12.90
N THR A 96 31.61 -9.06 -13.51
CA THR A 96 31.31 -9.09 -14.95
C THR A 96 31.29 -7.68 -15.53
N MET A 97 32.43 -6.98 -15.46
CA MET A 97 32.82 -5.99 -16.45
C MET A 97 34.33 -6.03 -16.68
#